data_AF-A0A9P3E4Z6-F1
#
_entry.id   AF-A0A9P3E4Z6-F1
#
_cell.length_a   1.000
_cell.length_b   1.000
_cell.length_c   1.000
_cell.angle_alpha   90.00
_cell.angle_beta   90.00
_cell.angle_gamma   90.00
#
_symmetry.space_group_name_H-M   'P 1'
#
loop_
_entity.id
_entity.type
_entity.pdbx_description
1 polymer ?
#
loop_
_entity_poly.entity_id
_entity_poly.type
_entity_poly.pdbx_seq_one_letter_code
_entity_poly.pdbx_strand_id
1 'polypeptide(L)'
;MSAKVAAGRTMTVFPGNGTGEQPFVVDFEENDLENPRAWGSWKKWMINMVAASTMMTGTFSVSAYASGISGMTEGPSLGPLLGGYVVQYGGSWRNIDWLAVPETFPPFILRRRAAKLQQAHGQTYVGLRSERAQYPRPERCTVSQSPCAARWPNPVPLLTRKSMREELSTHLKLPIKYLFTDELSVLCVILNLFFEAFPFIYSIERKWSRNAGLPFSALIVCFACAAVITLVLSKPYVTALKRDGKPTPELRLIFAMISAILSSLFWIGWSGPPGTSWAAPVIAGGVFGFGQIGLQMSTSTYLSDVYGMTVGAVFAAANPDERDMATQMYKNLGVSWASSTLGFILVAFAPAPFLLYVAAQRRALPRGRLIKEDYVFESAADGTEVRLSELFVPGKNSLVIYNMMFPRWSEDARAGGPGGNTAELPLVEQPCPSCTSVVNGLEGCAFHVAERTNLVVIARTSPDRLRTYAQERGWRHLRLLSSRNNTLNRDYHAETPDVVQRAVLHVF
;
A
#
# COMPACT_ATOMS: atom_id res chain seq x y z
N MET A 1 0.70 -43.38 -9.73
CA MET A 1 -0.03 -43.98 -10.87
C MET A 1 -0.85 -42.85 -11.49
N SER A 2 -0.49 -42.36 -12.68
CA SER A 2 -1.17 -41.20 -13.30
C SER A 2 -2.54 -41.59 -13.87
N ALA A 3 -3.61 -40.92 -13.44
CA ALA A 3 -4.90 -41.03 -14.11
C ALA A 3 -4.83 -40.28 -15.46
N LYS A 4 -5.17 -40.99 -16.55
CA LYS A 4 -5.22 -40.44 -17.91
C LYS A 4 -6.69 -40.20 -18.28
N VAL A 5 -7.07 -38.96 -18.54
CA VAL A 5 -8.41 -38.63 -19.04
C VAL A 5 -8.31 -38.33 -20.54
N ALA A 6 -9.11 -39.05 -21.34
CA ALA A 6 -9.29 -38.77 -22.76
C ALA A 6 -10.59 -37.98 -22.95
N ALA A 7 -10.53 -36.67 -22.76
CA ALA A 7 -11.50 -35.76 -23.36
C ALA A 7 -10.91 -35.32 -24.70
N GLY A 8 -11.70 -35.38 -25.77
CA GLY A 8 -11.24 -35.17 -27.14
C GLY A 8 -10.31 -33.95 -27.29
N ARG A 9 -9.05 -34.23 -27.63
CA ARG A 9 -7.88 -33.34 -27.77
C ARG A 9 -7.15 -33.04 -26.45
N THR A 10 -5.99 -33.70 -26.34
CA THR A 10 -4.91 -33.63 -25.31
C THR A 10 -5.14 -34.36 -23.98
N MET A 11 -4.27 -35.34 -23.68
CA MET A 11 -4.24 -36.14 -22.45
C MET A 11 -3.68 -35.33 -21.29
N THR A 12 -4.46 -35.14 -20.22
CA THR A 12 -4.05 -34.29 -19.09
C THR A 12 -3.74 -35.17 -17.88
N VAL A 13 -2.50 -35.09 -17.43
CA VAL A 13 -2.00 -35.86 -16.28
C VAL A 13 -2.04 -34.95 -15.06
N PHE A 14 -3.01 -35.17 -14.17
CA PHE A 14 -3.05 -34.47 -12.89
C PHE A 14 -2.11 -35.14 -11.89
N PRO A 15 -1.28 -34.38 -11.15
CA PRO A 15 -0.42 -34.93 -10.12
C PRO A 15 -1.27 -35.43 -8.93
N GLY A 16 -1.02 -36.65 -8.48
CA GLY A 16 -1.73 -37.31 -7.38
C GLY A 16 -1.84 -38.83 -7.57
N ASN A 17 -2.44 -39.53 -6.60
CA ASN A 17 -2.68 -40.98 -6.67
C ASN A 17 -4.17 -41.34 -6.50
N GLY A 18 -5.07 -40.35 -6.41
CA GLY A 18 -6.53 -40.51 -6.37
C GLY A 18 -7.11 -41.02 -5.06
N THR A 19 -6.29 -41.16 -4.02
CA THR A 19 -6.69 -41.63 -2.68
C THR A 19 -7.07 -40.46 -1.77
N GLY A 20 -7.80 -40.72 -0.68
CA GLY A 20 -8.23 -39.67 0.27
C GLY A 20 -7.09 -38.87 0.91
N GLU A 21 -5.89 -39.45 0.99
CA GLU A 21 -4.67 -38.79 1.50
C GLU A 21 -3.84 -38.09 0.41
N GLN A 22 -3.94 -38.54 -0.86
CA GLN A 22 -3.23 -37.96 -2.01
C GLN A 22 -4.17 -37.78 -3.21
N PRO A 23 -5.10 -36.80 -3.15
CA PRO A 23 -6.05 -36.54 -4.21
C PRO A 23 -5.37 -36.02 -5.48
N PHE A 24 -6.03 -36.19 -6.63
CA PHE A 24 -5.59 -35.55 -7.87
C PHE A 24 -5.84 -34.05 -7.80
N VAL A 25 -4.79 -33.24 -8.00
CA VAL A 25 -4.90 -31.77 -7.97
C VAL A 25 -5.26 -31.26 -9.36
N VAL A 26 -6.45 -30.67 -9.49
CA VAL A 26 -6.96 -30.11 -10.74
C VAL A 26 -6.58 -28.63 -10.81
N ASP A 27 -5.87 -28.25 -11.86
CA ASP A 27 -5.48 -26.87 -12.18
C ASP A 27 -5.78 -26.55 -13.65
N PHE A 28 -5.64 -25.28 -14.05
CA PHE A 28 -5.83 -24.86 -15.44
C PHE A 28 -4.61 -25.23 -16.30
N GLU A 29 -4.87 -25.70 -17.52
CA GLU A 29 -3.81 -25.94 -18.51
C GLU A 29 -3.39 -24.64 -19.20
N GLU A 30 -2.20 -24.65 -19.84
CA GLU A 30 -1.65 -23.47 -20.54
C GLU A 30 -2.56 -22.92 -21.65
N ASN A 31 -3.39 -23.77 -22.28
CA ASN A 31 -4.32 -23.41 -23.37
C ASN A 31 -5.80 -23.69 -23.06
N ASP A 32 -6.17 -23.70 -21.77
CA ASP A 32 -7.52 -24.05 -21.33
C ASP A 32 -8.55 -22.93 -21.63
N LEU A 33 -9.61 -23.27 -22.38
CA LEU A 33 -10.70 -22.35 -22.71
C LEU A 33 -11.55 -21.94 -21.49
N GLU A 34 -11.51 -22.72 -20.40
CA GLU A 34 -12.17 -22.37 -19.13
C GLU A 34 -11.27 -21.50 -18.24
N ASN A 35 -10.00 -21.28 -18.59
CA ASN A 35 -9.12 -20.38 -17.86
C ASN A 35 -9.52 -18.91 -18.10
N PRO A 36 -9.91 -18.14 -17.07
CA PRO A 36 -10.28 -16.74 -17.22
C PRO A 36 -9.21 -15.87 -17.88
N ARG A 37 -7.93 -16.26 -17.77
CA ARG A 37 -6.80 -15.55 -18.40
C ARG A 37 -6.77 -15.74 -19.92
N ALA A 38 -7.25 -16.87 -20.43
CA ALA A 38 -7.25 -17.23 -21.86
C ALA A 38 -8.47 -16.69 -22.62
N TRP A 39 -9.48 -16.11 -21.95
CA TRP A 39 -10.69 -15.63 -22.60
C TRP A 39 -10.46 -14.50 -23.60
N GLY A 40 -11.29 -14.48 -24.66
CA GLY A 40 -11.32 -13.42 -25.65
C GLY A 40 -11.67 -12.06 -25.04
N SER A 41 -11.21 -10.98 -25.67
CA SER A 41 -11.36 -9.62 -25.16
C SER A 41 -12.81 -9.24 -24.84
N TRP A 42 -13.79 -9.72 -25.62
CA TRP A 42 -15.20 -9.42 -25.38
C TRP A 42 -15.71 -9.99 -24.05
N LYS A 43 -15.34 -11.23 -23.68
CA LYS A 43 -15.71 -11.84 -22.39
C LYS A 43 -15.06 -11.09 -21.23
N LYS A 44 -13.79 -10.70 -21.39
CA LYS A 44 -13.07 -9.89 -20.41
C LYS A 44 -13.73 -8.52 -20.21
N TRP A 45 -14.16 -7.86 -21.29
CA TRP A 45 -14.92 -6.61 -21.23
C TRP A 45 -16.27 -6.79 -20.55
N MET A 46 -17.02 -7.84 -20.89
CA MET A 46 -18.29 -8.16 -20.25
C MET A 46 -18.10 -8.38 -18.74
N ILE A 47 -17.09 -9.16 -18.34
CA ILE A 47 -16.80 -9.42 -16.92
C ILE A 47 -16.38 -8.16 -16.19
N ASN A 48 -15.56 -7.31 -16.79
CA ASN A 48 -15.21 -6.02 -16.20
C ASN A 48 -16.43 -5.11 -16.06
N MET A 49 -17.33 -5.10 -17.04
CA MET A 49 -18.57 -4.34 -16.95
C MET A 49 -19.49 -4.91 -15.87
N VAL A 50 -19.56 -6.22 -15.71
CA VAL A 50 -20.34 -6.84 -14.62
C VAL A 50 -19.68 -6.59 -13.27
N ALA A 51 -18.37 -6.72 -13.12
CA ALA A 51 -17.66 -6.41 -11.86
C ALA A 51 -17.77 -4.92 -11.49
N ALA A 52 -17.65 -4.03 -12.47
CA ALA A 52 -17.92 -2.60 -12.30
C ALA A 52 -19.38 -2.37 -11.90
N SER A 53 -20.33 -3.09 -12.52
CA SER A 53 -21.74 -3.04 -12.15
C SER A 53 -22.01 -3.63 -10.77
N THR A 54 -21.29 -4.67 -10.31
CA THR A 54 -21.47 -5.27 -8.99
C THR A 54 -20.87 -4.37 -7.91
N MET A 55 -19.72 -3.75 -8.17
CA MET A 55 -19.19 -2.67 -7.31
C MET A 55 -20.16 -1.50 -7.27
N MET A 56 -20.71 -1.09 -8.41
CA MET A 56 -21.77 -0.09 -8.48
C MET A 56 -22.95 -0.53 -7.60
N THR A 57 -23.48 -1.74 -7.77
CA THR A 57 -24.58 -2.26 -6.94
C THR A 57 -24.23 -2.31 -5.45
N GLY A 58 -23.02 -2.71 -5.06
CA GLY A 58 -22.58 -2.72 -3.66
C GLY A 58 -22.53 -1.33 -3.04
N THR A 59 -21.91 -0.38 -3.74
CA THR A 59 -21.86 1.04 -3.33
C THR A 59 -23.26 1.68 -3.29
N PHE A 60 -24.12 1.38 -4.26
CA PHE A 60 -25.49 1.90 -4.30
C PHE A 60 -26.45 1.15 -3.36
N SER A 61 -26.14 -0.07 -2.92
CA SER A 61 -26.93 -0.79 -1.91
C SER A 61 -26.77 -0.17 -0.52
N VAL A 62 -25.62 0.42 -0.21
CA VAL A 62 -25.44 1.24 1.00
C VAL A 62 -26.24 2.55 0.90
N SER A 63 -26.46 3.08 -0.32
CA SER A 63 -27.34 4.25 -0.52
C SER A 63 -28.84 3.95 -0.40
N ALA A 64 -29.25 2.67 -0.26
CA ALA A 64 -30.65 2.30 -0.03
C ALA A 64 -31.23 2.92 1.27
N TYR A 65 -30.39 3.42 2.16
CA TYR A 65 -30.84 4.18 3.33
C TYR A 65 -31.35 5.58 3.00
N ALA A 66 -30.90 6.21 1.91
CA ALA A 66 -31.38 7.52 1.44
C ALA A 66 -32.79 7.45 0.81
N SER A 67 -33.26 6.26 0.43
CA SER A 67 -34.61 6.01 -0.14
C SER A 67 -35.77 6.34 0.81
N GLY A 68 -35.51 6.61 2.08
CA GLY A 68 -36.52 7.08 3.03
C GLY A 68 -37.04 8.50 2.76
N ILE A 69 -36.43 9.24 1.83
CA ILE A 69 -36.86 10.57 1.41
C ILE A 69 -37.82 10.43 0.23
N SER A 70 -39.09 10.79 0.43
CA SER A 70 -40.22 10.58 -0.50
C SER A 70 -40.02 11.14 -1.92
N GLY A 71 -39.04 12.03 -2.14
CA GLY A 71 -38.74 12.63 -3.45
C GLY A 71 -37.69 11.88 -4.29
N MET A 72 -37.00 10.87 -3.77
CA MET A 72 -35.89 10.20 -4.49
C MET A 72 -36.29 8.96 -5.28
N THR A 73 -37.52 8.46 -5.13
CA THR A 73 -37.99 7.19 -5.70
C THR A 73 -38.19 7.22 -7.23
N GLU A 74 -38.22 8.39 -7.86
CA GLU A 74 -38.53 8.55 -9.30
C GLU A 74 -37.31 8.83 -10.21
N GLY A 75 -36.09 8.91 -9.66
CA GLY A 75 -34.87 9.17 -10.46
C GLY A 75 -34.32 7.90 -11.15
N PRO A 76 -33.56 8.02 -12.26
CA PRO A 76 -33.00 6.88 -13.01
C PRO A 76 -31.81 6.19 -12.29
N SER A 77 -31.88 6.02 -10.97
CA SER A 77 -30.89 5.30 -10.18
C SER A 77 -31.29 3.83 -10.09
N LEU A 78 -30.75 3.00 -10.98
CA LEU A 78 -30.94 1.53 -10.96
C LEU A 78 -30.51 0.89 -9.63
N GLY A 79 -29.56 1.50 -8.91
CA GLY A 79 -28.97 0.98 -7.68
C GLY A 79 -29.93 0.89 -6.47
N PRO A 80 -30.56 1.99 -6.01
CA PRO A 80 -31.56 1.96 -4.95
C PRO A 80 -32.81 1.14 -5.32
N LEU A 81 -33.17 1.13 -6.60
CA LEU A 81 -34.27 0.30 -7.12
C LEU A 81 -33.97 -1.19 -6.96
N LEU A 82 -32.80 -1.66 -7.40
CA LEU A 82 -32.39 -3.06 -7.27
C LEU A 82 -32.04 -3.44 -5.81
N GLY A 83 -31.33 -2.58 -5.08
CA GLY A 83 -30.99 -2.80 -3.67
C GLY A 83 -32.22 -2.83 -2.76
N GLY A 84 -33.16 -1.90 -2.97
CA GLY A 84 -34.46 -1.90 -2.31
C GLY A 84 -35.26 -3.16 -2.62
N TYR A 85 -35.33 -3.57 -3.89
CA TYR A 85 -36.03 -4.79 -4.30
C TYR A 85 -35.40 -6.06 -3.71
N VAL A 86 -34.06 -6.16 -3.66
CA VAL A 86 -33.35 -7.32 -3.08
C VAL A 86 -33.50 -7.38 -1.56
N VAL A 87 -33.50 -6.25 -0.85
CA VAL A 87 -33.74 -6.23 0.60
C VAL A 87 -35.21 -6.51 0.92
N GLN A 88 -36.14 -5.96 0.14
CA GLN A 88 -37.58 -6.04 0.37
C GLN A 88 -38.18 -7.41 -0.03
N TYR A 89 -37.68 -8.04 -1.10
CA TYR A 89 -38.16 -9.35 -1.58
C TYR A 89 -37.18 -10.50 -1.35
N GLY A 90 -35.89 -10.21 -1.20
CA GLY A 90 -34.83 -11.20 -0.96
C GLY A 90 -34.43 -11.35 0.51
N GLY A 91 -34.94 -10.55 1.44
CA GLY A 91 -34.87 -10.80 2.89
C GLY A 91 -33.54 -10.51 3.61
N SER A 92 -32.40 -10.39 2.93
CA SER A 92 -31.11 -10.01 3.56
C SER A 92 -30.14 -9.36 2.58
N TRP A 93 -29.34 -8.39 3.05
CA TRP A 93 -28.24 -7.75 2.30
C TRP A 93 -27.20 -8.76 1.78
N ARG A 94 -27.09 -9.93 2.42
CA ARG A 94 -26.25 -11.05 1.99
C ARG A 94 -26.60 -11.56 0.59
N ASN A 95 -27.81 -11.29 0.11
CA ASN A 95 -28.22 -11.72 -1.22
C ASN A 95 -27.70 -10.85 -2.36
N ILE A 96 -27.08 -9.72 -2.04
CA ILE A 96 -26.32 -8.90 -2.99
C ILE A 96 -25.03 -9.65 -3.42
N ASP A 97 -24.43 -10.43 -2.52
CA ASP A 97 -23.21 -11.20 -2.83
C ASP A 97 -23.44 -12.30 -3.89
N TRP A 98 -24.67 -12.80 -4.04
CA TRP A 98 -25.02 -13.76 -5.10
C TRP A 98 -24.98 -13.14 -6.51
N LEU A 99 -24.99 -11.81 -6.63
CA LEU A 99 -24.81 -11.09 -7.89
C LEU A 99 -23.33 -10.97 -8.30
N ALA A 100 -22.38 -11.35 -7.43
CA ALA A 100 -20.97 -11.43 -7.75
C ALA A 100 -20.69 -12.73 -8.52
N VAL A 101 -20.79 -12.65 -9.85
CA VAL A 101 -20.59 -13.69 -10.88
C VAL A 101 -19.68 -14.86 -10.44
N PRO A 102 -20.24 -15.95 -9.88
CA PRO A 102 -19.50 -17.16 -9.51
C PRO A 102 -18.69 -17.75 -10.68
N GLU A 103 -19.09 -17.45 -11.90
CA GLU A 103 -18.54 -17.95 -13.16
C GLU A 103 -17.12 -17.43 -13.46
N THR A 104 -16.60 -16.46 -12.70
CA THR A 104 -15.27 -15.86 -12.94
C THR A 104 -14.22 -16.25 -11.91
N PHE A 105 -14.62 -16.81 -10.76
CA PHE A 105 -13.72 -17.09 -9.65
C PHE A 105 -12.96 -18.41 -9.88
N PRO A 106 -11.62 -18.40 -10.06
CA PRO A 106 -10.86 -19.59 -10.43
C PRO A 106 -11.05 -20.79 -9.47
N PRO A 107 -11.10 -20.60 -8.13
CA PRO A 107 -11.36 -21.69 -7.20
C PRO A 107 -12.74 -22.35 -7.36
N PHE A 108 -13.74 -21.60 -7.83
CA PHE A 108 -15.08 -22.13 -8.02
C PHE A 108 -15.19 -22.95 -9.32
N ILE A 109 -14.56 -22.48 -10.40
CA ILE A 109 -14.44 -23.19 -11.68
C ILE A 109 -13.71 -24.53 -11.47
N LEU A 110 -12.57 -24.50 -10.78
CA LEU A 110 -11.79 -25.71 -10.51
C LEU A 110 -12.50 -26.68 -9.55
N ARG A 111 -13.28 -26.18 -8.57
CA ARG A 111 -14.14 -27.03 -7.73
C ARG A 111 -15.24 -27.71 -8.53
N ARG A 112 -15.91 -26.98 -9.43
CA ARG A 112 -16.93 -27.58 -10.32
C ARG A 112 -16.32 -28.63 -11.24
N ARG A 113 -15.12 -28.38 -11.78
CA ARG A 113 -14.39 -29.35 -12.61
C ARG A 113 -13.97 -30.58 -11.81
N ALA A 114 -13.41 -30.39 -10.61
CA ALA A 114 -13.06 -31.48 -9.71
C ALA A 114 -14.28 -32.34 -9.33
N ALA A 115 -15.44 -31.71 -9.07
CA ALA A 115 -16.68 -32.42 -8.78
C ALA A 115 -17.17 -33.25 -9.99
N LYS A 116 -17.09 -32.71 -11.21
CA LYS A 116 -17.43 -33.46 -12.44
C LYS A 116 -16.50 -34.64 -12.67
N LEU A 117 -15.19 -34.46 -12.47
CA LEU A 117 -14.20 -35.54 -12.61
C LEU A 117 -14.36 -36.61 -11.52
N GLN A 118 -14.71 -36.20 -10.30
CA GLN A 118 -15.02 -37.13 -9.21
C GLN A 118 -16.27 -37.95 -9.50
N GLN A 119 -17.32 -37.35 -10.08
CA GLN A 119 -18.52 -38.06 -10.49
C GLN A 119 -18.25 -39.02 -11.67
N ALA A 120 -17.37 -38.66 -12.61
CA ALA A 120 -17.07 -39.48 -13.78
C ALA A 120 -16.13 -40.67 -13.49
N HIS A 121 -15.19 -40.51 -12.55
CA HIS A 121 -14.12 -41.49 -12.33
C HIS A 121 -14.11 -42.13 -10.93
N GLY A 122 -14.97 -41.69 -10.01
CA GLY A 122 -15.07 -42.24 -8.65
C GLY A 122 -13.83 -42.03 -7.76
N GLN A 123 -12.83 -41.27 -8.23
CA GLN A 123 -11.60 -40.96 -7.50
C GLN A 123 -11.66 -39.55 -6.88
N THR A 124 -10.83 -39.29 -5.86
CA THR A 124 -10.84 -37.99 -5.18
C THR A 124 -10.02 -36.96 -5.97
N TYR A 125 -10.71 -35.92 -6.47
CA TYR A 125 -10.11 -34.76 -7.15
C TYR A 125 -10.29 -33.51 -6.29
N VAL A 126 -9.28 -32.64 -6.22
CA VAL A 126 -9.33 -31.36 -5.48
C VAL A 126 -8.91 -30.21 -6.40
N GLY A 127 -9.78 -29.21 -6.54
CA GLY A 127 -9.62 -28.10 -7.48
C GLY A 127 -8.64 -26.99 -7.08
N LEU A 128 -7.56 -27.30 -6.34
CA LEU A 128 -6.40 -26.44 -6.06
C LEU A 128 -5.53 -27.11 -4.99
N ARG A 129 -4.19 -27.01 -5.11
CA ARG A 129 -3.31 -27.12 -3.94
C ARG A 129 -3.58 -25.90 -3.09
N SER A 130 -4.59 -25.96 -2.23
CA SER A 130 -4.78 -24.94 -1.20
C SER A 130 -3.44 -24.73 -0.50
N GLU A 131 -3.11 -23.49 -0.17
CA GLU A 131 -2.08 -23.09 0.79
C GLU A 131 -2.19 -23.78 2.18
N ARG A 132 -3.04 -24.81 2.34
CA ARG A 132 -3.04 -25.77 3.47
C ARG A 132 -1.71 -26.46 3.71
N ALA A 133 -0.77 -26.46 2.76
CA ALA A 133 0.52 -27.10 2.95
C ALA A 133 1.52 -26.26 3.78
N GLN A 134 1.21 -25.00 4.12
CA GLN A 134 2.14 -24.14 4.86
C GLN A 134 1.87 -24.05 6.37
N TYR A 135 0.78 -24.65 6.86
CA TYR A 135 0.51 -24.82 8.29
C TYR A 135 0.17 -26.29 8.59
N PRO A 136 0.95 -27.00 9.42
CA PRO A 136 0.62 -28.36 9.82
C PRO A 136 -0.71 -28.38 10.58
N ARG A 137 -1.57 -29.37 10.28
CA ARG A 137 -2.71 -29.68 11.15
C ARG A 137 -2.16 -30.11 12.53
N PRO A 138 -2.68 -29.59 13.66
CA PRO A 138 -2.45 -30.26 14.92
C PRO A 138 -3.05 -31.66 14.84
N GLU A 139 -2.30 -32.65 15.34
CA GLU A 139 -2.71 -34.04 15.40
C GLU A 139 -4.06 -34.18 16.09
N ARG A 140 -4.84 -35.15 15.61
CA ARG A 140 -6.18 -35.48 16.10
C ARG A 140 -6.06 -35.94 17.57
N CYS A 141 -6.33 -35.06 18.54
CA CYS A 141 -6.63 -35.50 19.90
C CYS A 141 -7.93 -36.32 19.87
N THR A 142 -7.82 -37.60 20.18
CA THR A 142 -8.93 -38.51 20.36
C THR A 142 -9.81 -38.06 21.52
N VAL A 143 -11.11 -38.04 21.25
CA VAL A 143 -12.16 -37.58 22.16
C VAL A 143 -12.27 -38.55 23.35
N SER A 144 -11.85 -38.10 24.52
CA SER A 144 -12.42 -38.56 25.79
C SER A 144 -12.33 -37.39 26.78
N GLN A 145 -13.49 -36.82 27.08
CA GLN A 145 -13.76 -35.88 28.17
C GLN A 145 -13.12 -34.47 28.07
N SER A 146 -13.77 -33.58 27.32
CA SER A 146 -13.92 -32.15 27.69
C SER A 146 -14.86 -31.42 26.69
N PRO A 147 -15.56 -30.35 27.11
CA PRO A 147 -16.72 -29.79 26.40
C PRO A 147 -16.31 -28.95 25.19
N CYS A 148 -16.02 -29.60 24.07
CA CYS A 148 -15.66 -28.97 22.79
C CYS A 148 -16.80 -28.95 21.76
N ALA A 149 -18.06 -29.00 22.20
CA ALA A 149 -19.24 -28.89 21.32
C ALA A 149 -19.73 -27.43 21.11
N ALA A 150 -19.06 -26.43 21.67
CA ALA A 150 -19.45 -25.02 21.54
C ALA A 150 -18.25 -24.12 21.21
N ARG A 151 -17.70 -24.22 20.00
CA ARG A 151 -16.77 -23.20 19.50
C ARG A 151 -16.76 -23.07 17.97
N TRP A 152 -17.94 -22.88 17.38
CA TRP A 152 -18.04 -21.90 16.31
C TRP A 152 -18.32 -20.56 16.98
N PRO A 153 -17.36 -19.63 17.04
CA PRO A 153 -17.68 -18.32 17.56
C PRO A 153 -18.61 -17.65 16.56
N ASN A 154 -19.81 -17.29 17.04
CA ASN A 154 -20.61 -16.24 16.42
C ASN A 154 -19.66 -15.08 16.00
N PRO A 155 -19.84 -14.44 14.84
CA PRO A 155 -18.95 -13.37 14.38
C PRO A 155 -19.03 -12.09 15.26
N VAL A 156 -19.91 -12.07 16.26
CA VAL A 156 -20.24 -10.87 17.06
C VAL A 156 -19.40 -10.71 18.34
N PRO A 157 -19.00 -11.74 19.12
CA PRO A 157 -18.25 -11.51 20.36
C PRO A 157 -16.73 -11.57 20.24
N LEU A 158 -16.14 -11.89 19.08
CA LEU A 158 -14.67 -11.95 18.93
C LEU A 158 -14.00 -10.58 18.74
N LEU A 159 -14.79 -9.51 18.56
CA LEU A 159 -14.29 -8.13 18.46
C LEU A 159 -14.11 -7.45 19.82
N THR A 160 -14.58 -8.02 20.93
CA THR A 160 -14.61 -7.29 22.21
C THR A 160 -13.38 -7.50 23.10
N ARG A 161 -12.36 -8.25 22.66
CA ARG A 161 -11.18 -8.51 23.51
C ARG A 161 -9.84 -8.67 22.80
N LYS A 162 -9.67 -8.21 21.56
CA LYS A 162 -8.31 -7.84 21.16
C LYS A 162 -7.97 -6.58 21.95
N SER A 163 -7.00 -6.71 22.86
CA SER A 163 -6.55 -5.57 23.64
C SER A 163 -6.09 -4.50 22.66
N MET A 164 -6.59 -3.26 22.78
CA MET A 164 -6.10 -2.12 21.98
C MET A 164 -4.58 -2.05 21.96
N ARG A 165 -3.93 -2.57 23.01
CA ARG A 165 -2.47 -2.71 23.12
C ARG A 165 -1.86 -3.65 22.08
N GLU A 166 -2.49 -4.78 21.78
CA GLU A 166 -2.03 -5.72 20.76
C GLU A 166 -2.23 -5.14 19.35
N GLU A 167 -3.37 -4.50 19.10
CA GLU A 167 -3.62 -3.81 17.83
C GLU A 167 -2.61 -2.68 17.63
N LEU A 168 -2.47 -1.78 18.60
CA LEU A 168 -1.49 -0.69 18.56
C LEU A 168 -0.06 -1.22 18.38
N SER A 169 0.30 -2.32 19.05
CA SER A 169 1.63 -2.94 18.87
C SER A 169 1.86 -3.49 17.47
N THR A 170 0.80 -3.93 16.78
CA THR A 170 0.86 -4.46 15.43
C THR A 170 0.87 -3.34 14.39
N HIS A 171 0.12 -2.26 14.64
CA HIS A 171 0.16 -1.01 13.87
C HIS A 171 1.58 -0.41 13.85
N LEU A 172 2.25 -0.36 15.02
CA LEU A 172 3.63 0.14 15.13
C LEU A 172 4.66 -0.74 14.42
N LYS A 173 4.43 -2.06 14.32
CA LYS A 173 5.35 -3.01 13.66
C LYS A 173 5.22 -3.03 12.14
N LEU A 174 4.03 -2.73 11.60
CA LEU A 174 3.74 -2.75 10.16
C LEU A 174 3.08 -1.43 9.70
N PRO A 175 3.74 -0.28 9.91
CA PRO A 175 3.11 1.04 9.70
C PRO A 175 2.60 1.24 8.27
N ILE A 176 3.30 0.67 7.28
CA ILE A 176 2.92 0.76 5.86
C ILE A 176 1.62 0.01 5.57
N LYS A 177 1.45 -1.19 6.15
CA LYS A 177 0.26 -2.02 5.95
C LYS A 177 -0.97 -1.30 6.47
N TYR A 178 -0.84 -0.75 7.66
CA TYR A 178 -1.96 -0.09 8.33
C TYR A 178 -2.30 1.27 7.74
N LEU A 179 -1.31 2.05 7.29
CA LEU A 179 -1.57 3.30 6.56
C LEU A 179 -2.54 3.09 5.39
N PHE A 180 -2.36 2.01 4.61
CA PHE A 180 -3.21 1.71 3.45
C PHE A 180 -4.54 1.05 3.80
N THR A 181 -4.61 0.27 4.88
CA THR A 181 -5.90 -0.25 5.36
C THR A 181 -6.75 0.85 5.97
N ASP A 182 -6.11 1.79 6.66
CA ASP A 182 -6.75 2.94 7.29
C ASP A 182 -7.20 3.93 6.20
N GLU A 183 -6.34 4.20 5.20
CA GLU A 183 -6.71 4.96 3.99
C GLU A 183 -7.94 4.33 3.30
N LEU A 184 -7.92 3.02 3.06
CA LEU A 184 -9.05 2.32 2.41
C LEU A 184 -10.35 2.44 3.23
N SER A 185 -10.26 2.35 4.56
CA SER A 185 -11.41 2.50 5.45
C SER A 185 -11.94 3.94 5.45
N VAL A 186 -11.06 4.94 5.50
CA VAL A 186 -11.43 6.36 5.40
C VAL A 186 -12.10 6.65 4.05
N LEU A 187 -11.58 6.12 2.95
CA LEU A 187 -12.17 6.27 1.62
C LEU A 187 -13.58 5.65 1.56
N CYS A 188 -13.81 4.49 2.19
CA CYS A 188 -15.15 3.91 2.29
C CYS A 188 -16.13 4.85 3.02
N VAL A 189 -15.74 5.35 4.19
CA VAL A 189 -16.58 6.24 5.02
C VAL A 189 -16.89 7.55 4.28
N ILE A 190 -15.90 8.17 3.65
CA ILE A 190 -16.08 9.41 2.88
C ILE A 190 -16.99 9.19 1.67
N LEU A 191 -16.88 8.04 1.00
CA LEU A 191 -17.77 7.69 -0.11
C LEU A 191 -19.22 7.57 0.37
N ASN A 192 -19.46 6.90 1.51
CA ASN A 192 -20.80 6.80 2.11
C ASN A 192 -21.37 8.18 2.49
N LEU A 193 -20.56 9.02 3.15
CA LEU A 193 -20.93 10.40 3.51
C LEU A 193 -21.28 11.25 2.29
N PHE A 194 -20.59 11.03 1.17
CA PHE A 194 -20.84 11.74 -0.08
C PHE A 194 -22.18 11.35 -0.72
N PHE A 195 -22.61 10.08 -0.62
CA PHE A 195 -23.94 9.67 -1.09
C PHE A 195 -25.08 10.35 -0.34
N GLU A 196 -24.89 10.70 0.94
CA GLU A 196 -25.87 11.46 1.73
C GLU A 196 -25.83 12.96 1.40
N ALA A 197 -24.67 13.48 0.97
CA ALA A 197 -24.49 14.89 0.66
C ALA A 197 -25.35 15.36 -0.54
N PHE A 198 -25.47 14.55 -1.58
CA PHE A 198 -26.24 14.91 -2.78
C PHE A 198 -27.74 15.12 -2.51
N PRO A 199 -28.45 14.18 -1.86
CA PRO A 199 -29.83 14.38 -1.44
C PRO A 199 -29.98 15.61 -0.56
N PHE A 200 -29.04 15.86 0.36
CA PHE A 200 -29.07 17.05 1.21
C PHE A 200 -28.99 18.34 0.38
N ILE A 201 -28.07 18.43 -0.57
CA ILE A 201 -27.90 19.61 -1.44
C ILE A 201 -29.12 19.84 -2.35
N TYR A 202 -29.65 18.79 -2.99
CA TYR A 202 -30.68 18.96 -4.01
C TYR A 202 -32.10 18.91 -3.45
N SER A 203 -32.39 18.00 -2.51
CA SER A 203 -33.73 17.83 -1.93
C SER A 203 -34.01 18.85 -0.82
N ILE A 204 -33.04 19.10 0.07
CA ILE A 204 -33.25 19.96 1.25
C ILE A 204 -32.90 21.42 0.92
N GLU A 205 -31.66 21.70 0.54
CA GLU A 205 -31.17 23.07 0.31
C GLU A 205 -31.79 23.70 -0.95
N ARG A 206 -31.76 22.98 -2.08
CA ARG A 206 -32.27 23.46 -3.37
C ARG A 206 -33.74 23.12 -3.64
N LYS A 207 -34.40 22.36 -2.75
CA LYS A 207 -35.84 22.04 -2.77
C LYS A 207 -36.33 21.38 -4.07
N TRP A 208 -35.49 20.56 -4.71
CA TRP A 208 -35.90 19.77 -5.89
C TRP A 208 -36.76 18.59 -5.45
N SER A 209 -37.95 18.44 -6.04
CA SER A 209 -38.85 17.32 -5.75
C SER A 209 -38.56 16.11 -6.64
N ARG A 210 -38.80 16.23 -7.95
CA ARG A 210 -38.79 15.09 -8.88
C ARG A 210 -37.41 14.75 -9.45
N ASN A 211 -36.54 15.75 -9.58
CA ASN A 211 -35.25 15.61 -10.28
C ASN A 211 -34.05 15.52 -9.32
N ALA A 212 -34.29 15.35 -8.01
CA ALA A 212 -33.22 15.33 -7.01
C ALA A 212 -32.22 14.18 -7.18
N GLY A 213 -32.60 13.10 -7.87
CA GLY A 213 -31.73 11.97 -8.21
C GLY A 213 -30.88 12.15 -9.48
N LEU A 214 -31.16 13.16 -10.31
CA LEU A 214 -30.44 13.41 -11.57
C LEU A 214 -28.90 13.58 -11.40
N PRO A 215 -28.39 14.26 -10.35
CA PRO A 215 -26.96 14.40 -10.09
C PRO A 215 -26.17 13.08 -10.05
N PHE A 216 -26.81 11.97 -9.67
CA PHE A 216 -26.15 10.66 -9.62
C PHE A 216 -25.78 10.12 -11.00
N SER A 217 -26.37 10.63 -12.09
CA SER A 217 -25.98 10.25 -13.46
C SER A 217 -24.51 10.57 -13.76
N ALA A 218 -23.94 11.62 -13.16
CA ALA A 218 -22.53 11.95 -13.30
C ALA A 218 -21.61 10.89 -12.70
N LEU A 219 -22.05 10.17 -11.65
CA LEU A 219 -21.30 9.08 -11.06
C LEU A 219 -21.23 7.85 -11.98
N ILE A 220 -22.31 7.57 -12.72
CA ILE A 220 -22.33 6.47 -13.69
C ILE A 220 -21.29 6.72 -14.79
N VAL A 221 -21.26 7.94 -15.33
CA VAL A 221 -20.29 8.33 -16.37
C VAL A 221 -18.86 8.24 -15.83
N CYS A 222 -18.60 8.75 -14.63
CA CYS A 222 -17.25 8.75 -14.08
C CYS A 222 -16.75 7.32 -13.76
N PHE A 223 -17.63 6.42 -13.30
CA PHE A 223 -17.27 5.03 -13.04
C PHE A 223 -16.94 4.26 -14.32
N ALA A 224 -17.69 4.50 -15.40
CA ALA A 224 -17.36 3.95 -16.71
C ALA A 224 -15.98 4.44 -17.19
N CYS A 225 -15.69 5.74 -17.03
CA CYS A 225 -14.37 6.30 -17.33
C CYS A 225 -13.26 5.69 -16.47
N ALA A 226 -13.49 5.52 -15.16
CA ALA A 226 -12.53 4.93 -14.22
C ALA A 226 -12.22 3.47 -14.58
N ALA A 227 -13.23 2.69 -14.97
CA ALA A 227 -13.05 1.31 -15.43
C ALA A 227 -12.15 1.25 -16.69
N VAL A 228 -12.41 2.12 -17.68
CA VAL A 228 -11.58 2.19 -18.89
C VAL A 228 -10.15 2.60 -18.57
N ILE A 229 -9.96 3.63 -17.74
CA ILE A 229 -8.63 4.12 -17.37
C ILE A 229 -7.84 3.07 -16.58
N THR A 230 -8.49 2.34 -15.68
CA THR A 230 -7.87 1.20 -14.98
C THR A 230 -7.32 0.17 -15.95
N LEU A 231 -8.03 -0.12 -17.05
CA LEU A 231 -7.57 -1.06 -18.07
C LEU A 231 -6.38 -0.56 -18.86
N VAL A 232 -6.29 0.75 -19.09
CA VAL A 232 -5.13 1.36 -19.76
C VAL A 232 -3.92 1.34 -18.83
N LEU A 233 -4.09 1.79 -17.59
CA LEU A 233 -3.01 1.90 -16.60
C LEU A 233 -2.53 0.55 -16.07
N SER A 234 -3.32 -0.52 -16.19
CA SER A 234 -2.89 -1.88 -15.85
C SER A 234 -2.07 -2.57 -16.95
N LYS A 235 -2.01 -2.03 -18.17
CA LYS A 235 -1.22 -2.64 -19.27
C LYS A 235 0.27 -2.81 -18.91
N PRO A 236 0.99 -1.81 -18.38
CA PRO A 236 2.40 -1.97 -17.98
C PRO A 236 2.58 -3.07 -16.94
N TYR A 237 1.67 -3.18 -15.98
CA TYR A 237 1.68 -4.23 -14.96
C TYR A 237 1.53 -5.63 -15.59
N VAL A 238 0.57 -5.80 -16.51
CA VAL A 238 0.36 -7.07 -17.21
C VAL A 238 1.55 -7.43 -18.12
N THR A 239 2.15 -6.44 -18.78
CA THR A 239 3.35 -6.64 -19.60
C THR A 239 4.55 -7.06 -18.75
N ALA A 240 4.76 -6.41 -17.60
CA ALA A 240 5.81 -6.79 -16.66
C ALA A 240 5.61 -8.20 -16.10
N LEU A 241 4.35 -8.58 -15.80
CA LEU A 241 4.00 -9.93 -15.37
C LEU A 241 4.36 -10.98 -16.44
N LYS A 242 4.09 -10.69 -17.71
CA LYS A 242 4.41 -11.60 -18.83
C LYS A 242 5.92 -11.73 -19.08
N ARG A 243 6.68 -10.64 -18.87
CA ARG A 243 8.13 -10.62 -19.12
C ARG A 243 8.92 -11.27 -17.99
N ASP A 244 8.63 -10.87 -16.75
CA ASP A 244 9.51 -11.13 -15.60
C ASP A 244 8.89 -12.12 -14.58
N GLY A 245 7.62 -12.53 -14.78
CA GLY A 245 6.89 -13.46 -13.90
C GLY A 245 6.51 -12.90 -12.52
N LYS A 246 7.19 -11.84 -12.05
CA LYS A 246 6.92 -11.13 -10.79
C LYS A 246 6.94 -9.61 -11.05
N PRO A 247 5.79 -8.99 -11.33
CA PRO A 247 5.70 -7.55 -11.50
C PRO A 247 5.89 -6.84 -10.15
N THR A 248 6.43 -5.64 -10.19
CA THR A 248 6.47 -4.75 -9.03
C THR A 248 5.02 -4.32 -8.68
N PRO A 249 4.54 -4.58 -7.45
CA PRO A 249 3.17 -4.24 -7.05
C PRO A 249 2.91 -2.73 -7.12
N GLU A 250 3.95 -1.90 -7.13
CA GLU A 250 3.87 -0.44 -7.13
C GLU A 250 3.44 0.17 -8.46
N LEU A 251 3.47 -0.60 -9.56
CA LEU A 251 2.84 -0.19 -10.82
C LEU A 251 1.32 -0.01 -10.68
N ARG A 252 0.69 -0.66 -9.68
CA ARG A 252 -0.75 -0.50 -9.39
C ARG A 252 -1.08 0.84 -8.71
N LEU A 253 -0.10 1.46 -8.05
CA LEU A 253 -0.26 2.74 -7.33
C LEU A 253 -0.32 3.95 -8.27
N ILE A 254 -0.02 3.80 -9.57
CA ILE A 254 -0.06 4.90 -10.54
C ILE A 254 -1.45 5.54 -10.62
N PHE A 255 -2.49 4.72 -10.65
CA PHE A 255 -3.86 5.24 -10.70
C PHE A 255 -4.28 5.89 -9.37
N ALA A 256 -3.83 5.36 -8.24
CA ALA A 256 -3.99 6.00 -6.93
C ALA A 256 -3.33 7.38 -6.87
N MET A 257 -2.12 7.55 -7.42
CA MET A 257 -1.43 8.85 -7.45
C MET A 257 -2.19 9.90 -8.26
N ILE A 258 -2.69 9.54 -9.45
CA ILE A 258 -3.52 10.44 -10.27
C ILE A 258 -4.80 10.80 -9.51
N SER A 259 -5.41 9.79 -8.88
CA SER A 259 -6.67 9.93 -8.17
C SER A 259 -6.58 10.76 -6.89
N ALA A 260 -5.46 10.67 -6.16
CA ALA A 260 -5.19 11.47 -4.97
C ALA A 260 -5.23 12.98 -5.26
N ILE A 261 -4.75 13.38 -6.45
CA ILE A 261 -4.76 14.78 -6.92
C ILE A 261 -6.19 15.24 -7.26
N LEU A 262 -7.05 14.34 -7.72
CA LEU A 262 -8.42 14.65 -8.18
C LEU A 262 -9.44 14.73 -7.04
N SER A 263 -9.03 15.21 -5.87
CA SER A 263 -9.90 15.37 -4.70
C SER A 263 -10.74 16.65 -4.82
N SER A 264 -12.00 16.55 -5.24
CA SER A 264 -12.89 17.71 -5.52
C SER A 264 -13.92 18.03 -4.41
N LEU A 265 -13.77 17.49 -3.20
CA LEU A 265 -14.69 17.75 -2.08
C LEU A 265 -14.78 19.23 -1.68
N PHE A 266 -13.68 19.98 -1.81
CA PHE A 266 -13.70 21.43 -1.62
C PHE A 266 -14.58 22.12 -2.65
N TRP A 267 -14.51 21.70 -3.92
CA TRP A 267 -15.36 22.25 -4.98
C TRP A 267 -16.85 21.96 -4.69
N ILE A 268 -17.18 20.75 -4.23
CA ILE A 268 -18.56 20.40 -3.84
C ILE A 268 -19.04 21.27 -2.67
N GLY A 269 -18.23 21.43 -1.62
CA GLY A 269 -18.61 22.21 -0.44
C GLY A 269 -18.99 23.66 -0.78
N TRP A 270 -18.19 24.31 -1.63
CA TRP A 270 -18.40 25.72 -1.95
C TRP A 270 -19.38 25.96 -3.11
N SER A 271 -19.65 24.95 -3.94
CA SER A 271 -20.67 25.02 -5.00
C SER A 271 -22.04 24.49 -4.57
N GLY A 272 -22.12 23.71 -3.50
CA GLY A 272 -23.35 23.09 -2.99
C GLY A 272 -24.48 24.08 -2.71
N PRO A 273 -24.23 25.20 -1.98
CA PRO A 273 -25.26 26.17 -1.64
C PRO A 273 -26.02 26.73 -2.86
N PRO A 274 -27.30 27.13 -2.71
CA PRO A 274 -28.21 27.48 -3.81
C PRO A 274 -27.80 28.70 -4.64
N GLY A 275 -26.82 29.51 -4.18
CA GLY A 275 -26.29 30.65 -4.92
C GLY A 275 -25.43 30.31 -6.13
N THR A 276 -24.99 29.05 -6.28
CA THR A 276 -24.14 28.60 -7.39
C THR A 276 -24.93 27.76 -8.40
N SER A 277 -24.45 27.68 -9.64
CA SER A 277 -25.05 26.85 -10.69
C SER A 277 -25.25 25.40 -10.22
N TRP A 278 -26.39 24.80 -10.57
CA TRP A 278 -26.71 23.42 -10.19
C TRP A 278 -25.74 22.42 -10.84
N ALA A 279 -25.14 22.74 -11.99
CA ALA A 279 -24.22 21.82 -12.66
C ALA A 279 -22.86 21.72 -11.95
N ALA A 280 -22.44 22.75 -11.20
CA ALA A 280 -21.12 22.78 -10.58
C ALA A 280 -20.91 21.66 -9.54
N PRO A 281 -21.81 21.43 -8.56
CA PRO A 281 -21.67 20.29 -7.64
C PRO A 281 -21.75 18.93 -8.33
N VAL A 282 -22.50 18.82 -9.43
CA VAL A 282 -22.62 17.58 -10.22
C VAL A 282 -21.28 17.22 -10.88
N ILE A 283 -20.67 18.20 -11.55
CA ILE A 283 -19.36 18.01 -12.20
C ILE A 283 -18.30 17.70 -11.14
N ALA A 284 -18.30 18.46 -10.04
CA ALA A 284 -17.37 18.24 -8.93
C ALA A 284 -17.55 16.83 -8.34
N GLY A 285 -18.79 16.36 -8.18
CA GLY A 285 -19.09 15.00 -7.74
C GLY A 285 -18.63 13.91 -8.71
N GLY A 286 -18.70 14.15 -10.02
CA GLY A 286 -18.13 13.24 -11.03
C GLY A 286 -16.61 13.12 -10.91
N VAL A 287 -15.90 14.25 -10.72
CA VAL A 287 -14.44 14.25 -10.49
C VAL A 287 -14.10 13.51 -9.20
N PHE A 288 -14.88 13.72 -8.12
CA PHE A 288 -14.69 13.04 -6.84
C PHE A 288 -14.89 11.53 -7.00
N GLY A 289 -15.99 11.10 -7.63
CA GLY A 289 -16.27 9.68 -7.86
C GLY A 289 -15.20 8.99 -8.71
N PHE A 290 -14.64 9.69 -9.69
CA PHE A 290 -13.52 9.19 -10.49
C PHE A 290 -12.26 8.95 -9.63
N GLY A 291 -11.84 9.95 -8.86
CA GLY A 291 -10.70 9.83 -7.94
C GLY A 291 -10.93 8.76 -6.87
N GLN A 292 -12.12 8.71 -6.29
CA GLN A 292 -12.44 7.78 -5.21
C GLN A 292 -12.35 6.32 -5.66
N ILE A 293 -12.89 6.00 -6.84
CA ILE A 293 -12.75 4.64 -7.41
C ILE A 293 -11.30 4.29 -7.69
N GLY A 294 -10.53 5.23 -8.25
CA GLY A 294 -9.14 4.94 -8.58
C GLY A 294 -8.27 4.67 -7.37
N LEU A 295 -8.45 5.45 -6.29
CA LEU A 295 -7.82 5.19 -5.00
C LEU A 295 -8.25 3.84 -4.42
N GLN A 296 -9.56 3.57 -4.36
CA GLN A 296 -10.10 2.36 -3.75
C GLN A 296 -9.68 1.08 -4.49
N MET A 297 -9.72 1.10 -5.83
CA MET A 297 -9.31 -0.03 -6.67
C MET A 297 -7.81 -0.28 -6.58
N SER A 298 -6.98 0.76 -6.73
CA SER A 298 -5.53 0.61 -6.66
C SER A 298 -5.06 0.12 -5.30
N THR A 299 -5.59 0.69 -4.20
CA THR A 299 -5.19 0.33 -2.85
C THR A 299 -5.63 -1.08 -2.46
N SER A 300 -6.87 -1.48 -2.76
CA SER A 300 -7.34 -2.85 -2.48
C SER A 300 -6.55 -3.90 -3.26
N THR A 301 -6.24 -3.60 -4.52
CA THR A 301 -5.51 -4.49 -5.43
C THR A 301 -4.02 -4.57 -5.03
N TYR A 302 -3.43 -3.47 -4.54
CA TYR A 302 -2.07 -3.47 -3.94
C TYR A 302 -2.01 -4.29 -2.64
N LEU A 303 -2.97 -4.09 -1.73
CA LEU A 303 -3.05 -4.83 -0.46
C LEU A 303 -3.23 -6.34 -0.68
N SER A 304 -3.99 -6.73 -1.70
CA SER A 304 -4.18 -8.14 -2.06
C SER A 304 -2.88 -8.79 -2.53
N ASP A 305 -2.09 -8.11 -3.37
CA ASP A 305 -0.83 -8.65 -3.89
C ASP A 305 0.28 -8.73 -2.84
N VAL A 306 0.40 -7.71 -1.97
CA VAL A 306 1.50 -7.63 -1.00
C VAL A 306 1.18 -8.41 0.28
N TYR A 307 -0.07 -8.37 0.73
CA TYR A 307 -0.47 -8.91 2.03
C TYR A 307 -1.46 -10.08 1.96
N GLY A 308 -1.90 -10.48 0.75
CA GLY A 308 -2.83 -11.59 0.58
C GLY A 308 -4.22 -11.34 1.19
N MET A 309 -4.58 -10.07 1.46
CA MET A 309 -5.88 -9.74 2.05
C MET A 309 -7.03 -10.00 1.06
N THR A 310 -8.11 -10.58 1.55
CA THR A 310 -9.36 -10.69 0.81
C THR A 310 -10.09 -9.34 0.81
N VAL A 311 -10.41 -8.84 -0.38
CA VAL A 311 -11.06 -7.54 -0.60
C VAL A 311 -12.36 -7.39 0.21
N GLY A 312 -13.11 -8.48 0.40
CA GLY A 312 -14.39 -8.49 1.13
C GLY A 312 -14.30 -8.18 2.63
N ALA A 313 -13.15 -8.41 3.29
CA ALA A 313 -13.03 -8.14 4.73
C ALA A 313 -13.02 -6.62 5.05
N VAL A 314 -12.59 -5.79 4.10
CA VAL A 314 -12.50 -4.32 4.29
C VAL A 314 -13.85 -3.64 4.05
N PHE A 315 -14.65 -4.13 3.10
CA PHE A 315 -16.00 -3.60 2.83
C PHE A 315 -17.04 -4.02 3.88
N ALA A 316 -16.84 -5.15 4.57
CA ALA A 316 -17.76 -5.66 5.58
C ALA A 316 -17.80 -4.84 6.89
N ALA A 317 -16.93 -3.83 7.04
CA ALA A 317 -16.82 -3.01 8.23
C ALA A 317 -17.70 -1.73 8.23
N ALA A 318 -18.49 -1.51 7.18
CA ALA A 318 -19.43 -0.38 7.13
C ALA A 318 -20.50 -0.55 8.22
N ASN A 319 -20.52 0.38 9.18
CA ASN A 319 -21.39 0.28 10.34
C ASN A 319 -22.69 1.05 10.12
N PRO A 320 -23.83 0.58 10.68
CA PRO A 320 -25.12 1.27 10.58
C PRO A 320 -25.11 2.69 11.19
N ASP A 321 -24.15 3.02 12.06
CA ASP A 321 -24.04 4.31 12.75
C ASP A 321 -23.54 5.47 11.85
N GLU A 322 -23.03 5.18 10.64
CA GLU A 322 -22.44 6.18 9.75
C GLU A 322 -23.46 7.20 9.18
N ARG A 323 -24.73 6.80 9.03
CA ARG A 323 -25.79 7.65 8.48
C ARG A 323 -26.19 8.77 9.44
N ASP A 324 -26.32 8.45 10.72
CA ASP A 324 -26.69 9.43 11.74
C ASP A 324 -25.56 10.46 11.92
N MET A 325 -24.31 10.00 11.87
CA MET A 325 -23.14 10.87 11.85
C MET A 325 -23.14 11.82 10.63
N ALA A 326 -23.42 11.30 9.43
CA ALA A 326 -23.50 12.10 8.21
C ALA A 326 -24.55 13.21 8.32
N THR A 327 -25.76 12.83 8.73
CA THR A 327 -26.90 13.75 8.84
C THR A 327 -26.62 14.83 9.88
N GLN A 328 -26.04 14.47 11.03
CA GLN A 328 -25.66 15.43 12.07
C GLN A 328 -24.55 16.37 11.62
N MET A 329 -23.54 15.86 10.90
CA MET A 329 -22.45 16.68 10.37
C MET A 329 -22.96 17.72 9.39
N TYR A 330 -23.78 17.33 8.40
CA TYR A 330 -24.30 18.27 7.40
C TYR A 330 -25.30 19.29 7.97
N LYS A 331 -26.10 18.91 8.99
CA LYS A 331 -27.01 19.84 9.68
C LYS A 331 -26.28 20.87 10.53
N ASN A 332 -25.22 20.47 11.25
CA ASN A 332 -24.54 21.35 12.19
C ASN A 332 -23.47 22.23 11.53
N LEU A 333 -22.69 21.68 10.59
CA LEU A 333 -21.60 22.40 9.92
C LEU A 333 -22.06 23.07 8.61
N GLY A 334 -23.17 22.62 8.04
CA GLY A 334 -23.59 23.00 6.69
C GLY A 334 -22.73 22.33 5.60
N VAL A 335 -23.23 22.35 4.37
CA VAL A 335 -22.60 21.66 3.22
C VAL A 335 -21.15 22.08 3.00
N SER A 336 -20.86 23.38 3.10
CA SER A 336 -19.53 23.91 2.78
C SER A 336 -18.44 23.42 3.73
N TRP A 337 -18.67 23.53 5.04
CA TRP A 337 -17.69 23.08 6.03
C TRP A 337 -17.68 21.57 6.20
N ALA A 338 -18.82 20.89 6.08
CA ALA A 338 -18.89 19.44 6.11
C ALA A 338 -18.05 18.81 4.98
N SER A 339 -18.24 19.23 3.73
CA SER A 339 -17.46 18.70 2.60
C SER A 339 -15.99 19.14 2.65
N SER A 340 -15.68 20.34 3.14
CA SER A 340 -14.28 20.80 3.29
C SER A 340 -13.52 19.99 4.35
N THR A 341 -14.17 19.63 5.45
CA THR A 341 -13.57 18.80 6.51
C THR A 341 -13.17 17.42 5.97
N LEU A 342 -14.06 16.79 5.21
CA LEU A 342 -13.74 15.53 4.53
C LEU A 342 -12.63 15.71 3.49
N GLY A 343 -12.60 16.85 2.79
CA GLY A 343 -11.53 17.23 1.87
C GLY A 343 -10.17 17.31 2.56
N PHE A 344 -10.08 17.91 3.75
CA PHE A 344 -8.82 17.98 4.51
C PHE A 344 -8.34 16.60 4.94
N ILE A 345 -9.24 15.70 5.32
CA ILE A 345 -8.90 14.32 5.64
C ILE A 345 -8.31 13.63 4.40
N LEU A 346 -8.93 13.76 3.22
CA LEU A 346 -8.36 13.20 1.97
C LEU A 346 -6.97 13.77 1.65
N VAL A 347 -6.77 15.07 1.82
CA VAL A 347 -5.47 15.71 1.58
C VAL A 347 -4.39 15.18 2.52
N ALA A 348 -4.74 14.84 3.77
CA ALA A 348 -3.80 14.25 4.72
C ALA A 348 -3.31 12.86 4.26
N PHE A 349 -4.17 12.08 3.60
CA PHE A 349 -3.83 10.75 3.07
C PHE A 349 -3.25 10.79 1.64
N ALA A 350 -3.45 11.88 0.89
CA ALA A 350 -2.97 12.01 -0.49
C ALA A 350 -1.47 11.69 -0.72
N PRO A 351 -0.53 11.99 0.20
CA PRO A 351 0.88 11.64 0.02
C PRO A 351 1.20 10.14 0.11
N ALA A 352 0.33 9.32 0.71
CA ALA A 352 0.58 7.90 0.98
C ALA A 352 0.98 7.09 -0.28
N PRO A 353 0.24 7.14 -1.41
CA PRO A 353 0.64 6.43 -2.63
C PRO A 353 1.98 6.92 -3.22
N PHE A 354 2.29 8.21 -3.12
CA PHE A 354 3.55 8.78 -3.63
C PHE A 354 4.75 8.33 -2.80
N LEU A 355 4.63 8.38 -1.47
CA LEU A 355 5.71 8.00 -0.55
C LEU A 355 6.11 6.54 -0.75
N LEU A 356 5.14 5.63 -0.93
CA LEU A 356 5.44 4.22 -1.19
C LEU A 356 6.04 3.98 -2.57
N TYR A 357 5.54 4.67 -3.59
CA TYR A 357 6.10 4.55 -4.93
C TYR A 357 7.59 4.92 -4.93
N VAL A 358 7.96 6.02 -4.28
CA VAL A 358 9.37 6.43 -4.11
C VAL A 358 10.15 5.47 -3.21
N ALA A 359 9.57 5.02 -2.09
CA ALA A 359 10.23 4.08 -1.19
C ALA A 359 10.55 2.74 -1.89
N ALA A 360 9.66 2.27 -2.76
CA ALA A 360 9.89 1.08 -3.56
C ALA A 360 10.94 1.28 -4.64
N GLN A 361 10.92 2.42 -5.35
CA GLN A 361 11.98 2.78 -6.29
C GLN A 361 13.36 2.78 -5.61
N ARG A 362 13.44 3.28 -4.37
CA ARG A 362 14.68 3.23 -3.57
C ARG A 362 15.13 1.81 -3.25
N ARG A 363 14.21 0.89 -2.95
CA ARG A 363 14.53 -0.53 -2.71
C ARG A 363 14.92 -1.27 -3.99
N ALA A 364 14.43 -0.81 -5.13
CA ALA A 364 14.74 -1.35 -6.45
C ALA A 364 16.07 -0.82 -7.03
N LEU A 365 16.72 0.15 -6.38
CA LEU A 365 18.05 0.58 -6.76
C LEU A 365 19.00 -0.63 -6.71
N PRO A 366 19.89 -0.78 -7.70
CA PRO A 366 20.84 -1.89 -7.71
C PRO A 366 21.64 -1.89 -6.42
N ARG A 367 21.93 -3.08 -5.91
CA ARG A 367 22.82 -3.24 -4.76
C ARG A 367 24.11 -2.47 -5.01
N GLY A 368 24.59 -1.78 -3.99
CA GLY A 368 25.84 -1.00 -4.07
C GLY A 368 27.00 -1.86 -4.59
N ARG A 369 28.04 -1.19 -5.11
CA ARG A 369 29.23 -1.88 -5.61
C ARG A 369 29.87 -2.68 -4.48
N LEU A 370 30.22 -3.94 -4.75
CA LEU A 370 30.98 -4.78 -3.83
C LEU A 370 32.25 -4.06 -3.39
N ILE A 371 32.62 -4.28 -2.13
CA ILE A 371 33.87 -3.78 -1.54
C ILE A 371 35.03 -4.32 -2.37
N LYS A 372 35.76 -3.42 -3.03
CA LYS A 372 36.87 -3.78 -3.94
C LYS A 372 38.03 -4.44 -3.19
N GLU A 373 38.35 -3.91 -2.01
CA GLU A 373 39.46 -4.33 -1.18
C GLU A 373 39.18 -4.00 0.29
N ASP A 374 39.92 -4.62 1.20
CA ASP A 374 39.81 -4.36 2.63
C ASP A 374 40.63 -3.12 3.01
N TYR A 375 39.98 -1.95 2.92
CA TYR A 375 40.64 -0.66 3.16
C TYR A 375 41.13 -0.54 4.61
N VAL A 376 42.34 0.01 4.78
CA VAL A 376 42.93 0.30 6.09
C VAL A 376 42.71 1.78 6.42
N PHE A 377 42.27 2.06 7.64
CA PHE A 377 42.08 3.39 8.19
C PHE A 377 42.95 3.58 9.43
N GLU A 378 43.28 4.83 9.77
CA GLU A 378 43.97 5.15 11.03
C GLU A 378 42.97 5.73 12.03
N SER A 379 42.89 5.14 13.22
CA SER A 379 41.99 5.59 14.28
C SER A 379 42.41 6.95 14.83
N ALA A 380 41.47 7.89 14.93
CA ALA A 380 41.76 9.20 15.53
C ALA A 380 41.95 9.10 17.05
N ALA A 381 41.52 8.03 17.72
CA ALA A 381 41.67 7.91 19.18
C ALA A 381 43.14 7.71 19.59
N ASP A 382 43.82 6.80 18.91
CA ASP A 382 45.10 6.20 19.31
C ASP A 382 46.09 6.06 18.15
N GLY A 383 45.67 6.33 16.91
CA GLY A 383 46.51 6.20 15.72
C GLY A 383 46.65 4.76 15.22
N THR A 384 45.91 3.80 15.78
CA THR A 384 45.98 2.39 15.38
C THR A 384 45.37 2.17 13.99
N GLU A 385 45.93 1.24 13.24
CA GLU A 385 45.36 0.83 11.96
C GLU A 385 44.14 -0.08 12.20
N VAL A 386 43.05 0.19 11.48
CA VAL A 386 41.79 -0.54 11.55
C VAL A 386 41.35 -0.89 10.13
N ARG A 387 41.04 -2.16 9.89
CA ARG A 387 40.55 -2.62 8.58
C ARG A 387 39.05 -2.41 8.43
N LEU A 388 38.57 -2.23 7.19
CA LEU A 388 37.15 -2.10 6.89
C LEU A 388 36.36 -3.34 7.38
N SER A 389 36.92 -4.53 7.22
CA SER A 389 36.34 -5.79 7.70
C SER A 389 36.12 -5.81 9.22
N GLU A 390 37.02 -5.21 10.01
CA GLU A 390 36.94 -5.12 11.47
C GLU A 390 35.85 -4.12 11.94
N LEU A 391 35.37 -3.25 11.06
CA LEU A 391 34.25 -2.34 11.37
C LEU A 391 32.91 -3.08 11.40
N PHE A 392 32.83 -4.29 10.84
CA PHE A 392 31.65 -5.15 10.91
C PHE A 392 31.64 -5.94 12.23
N VAL A 393 31.20 -5.27 13.30
CA VAL A 393 31.05 -5.93 14.62
C VAL A 393 30.04 -7.10 14.52
N PRO A 394 30.37 -8.28 15.07
CA PRO A 394 29.46 -9.42 15.08
C PRO A 394 28.09 -9.08 15.66
N GLY A 395 27.01 -9.56 15.01
CA GLY A 395 25.62 -9.32 15.43
C GLY A 395 24.95 -8.11 14.76
N LYS A 396 25.67 -7.34 13.93
CA LYS A 396 25.12 -6.23 13.15
C LYS A 396 25.32 -6.49 11.65
N ASN A 397 24.25 -6.31 10.88
CA ASN A 397 24.24 -6.62 9.45
C ASN A 397 24.53 -5.42 8.55
N SER A 398 24.80 -4.24 9.12
CA SER A 398 24.98 -3.01 8.33
C SER A 398 26.06 -2.11 8.93
N LEU A 399 26.88 -1.55 8.05
CA LEU A 399 27.90 -0.56 8.37
C LEU A 399 27.59 0.77 7.70
N VAL A 400 27.42 1.81 8.51
CA VAL A 400 27.16 3.18 8.09
C VAL A 400 28.45 3.98 8.22
N ILE A 401 28.94 4.49 7.09
CA ILE A 401 30.13 5.34 7.03
C ILE A 401 29.72 6.73 6.55
N TYR A 402 29.91 7.74 7.39
CA TYR A 402 29.77 9.14 6.97
C TYR A 402 31.14 9.70 6.59
N ASN A 403 31.30 10.09 5.32
CA ASN A 403 32.53 10.72 4.85
C ASN A 403 32.44 12.23 5.00
N MET A 404 33.19 12.75 5.96
CA MET A 404 33.31 14.17 6.27
C MET A 404 34.41 14.81 5.43
N MET A 405 34.10 15.95 4.84
CA MET A 405 35.08 16.75 4.09
C MET A 405 36.03 17.45 5.06
N PHE A 406 37.26 16.98 5.09
CA PHE A 406 38.38 17.63 5.78
C PHE A 406 39.65 17.24 5.01
N PRO A 407 40.27 18.18 4.27
CA PRO A 407 39.91 19.59 4.09
C PRO A 407 38.57 19.86 3.40
N ARG A 408 38.01 21.07 3.60
CA ARG A 408 36.77 21.54 2.98
C ARG A 408 36.93 21.77 1.47
N TRP A 409 35.82 22.08 0.81
CA TRP A 409 35.84 22.52 -0.59
C TRP A 409 36.53 23.88 -0.73
N SER A 410 37.44 23.99 -1.69
CA SER A 410 38.28 25.17 -1.93
C SER A 410 37.49 26.46 -2.22
N GLU A 411 36.31 26.36 -2.84
CA GLU A 411 35.46 27.52 -3.19
C GLU A 411 34.46 27.88 -2.08
N ASP A 412 34.49 27.19 -0.95
CA ASP A 412 33.55 27.45 0.14
C ASP A 412 33.93 28.74 0.90
N ALA A 413 33.23 29.83 0.58
CA ALA A 413 33.47 31.17 1.11
C ALA A 413 33.06 31.37 2.59
N ARG A 414 32.42 30.39 3.24
CA ARG A 414 31.96 30.55 4.64
C ARG A 414 33.16 30.68 5.58
N ALA A 415 33.01 31.52 6.61
CA ALA A 415 34.03 31.75 7.62
C ALA A 415 34.50 30.45 8.28
N GLY A 416 35.75 30.46 8.74
CA GLY A 416 36.38 29.34 9.44
C GLY A 416 35.75 29.04 10.80
N GLY A 417 36.22 27.97 11.44
CA GLY A 417 35.78 27.60 12.78
C GLY A 417 35.97 28.73 13.81
N PRO A 418 35.10 28.86 14.82
CA PRO A 418 35.10 30.01 15.74
C PRO A 418 36.27 30.04 16.75
N GLY A 419 37.24 29.14 16.66
CA GLY A 419 38.42 29.04 17.54
C GLY A 419 39.00 27.62 17.60
N GLY A 420 40.16 27.46 18.24
CA GLY A 420 40.89 26.20 18.37
C GLY A 420 42.10 26.09 17.44
N ASN A 421 42.92 25.07 17.65
CA ASN A 421 44.10 24.76 16.83
C ASN A 421 43.73 24.48 15.37
N THR A 422 42.53 23.94 15.10
CA THR A 422 42.08 23.74 13.72
C THR A 422 41.64 25.02 13.02
N ALA A 423 41.34 26.09 13.76
CA ALA A 423 41.03 27.40 13.19
C ALA A 423 42.28 28.16 12.70
N GLU A 424 43.47 27.74 13.16
CA GLU A 424 44.76 28.28 12.70
C GLU A 424 45.17 27.75 11.31
N LEU A 425 44.54 26.66 10.85
CA LEU A 425 44.76 26.15 9.50
C LEU A 425 44.29 27.16 8.45
N PRO A 426 44.96 27.25 7.28
CA PRO A 426 44.45 28.01 6.14
C PRO A 426 43.00 27.66 5.86
N LEU A 427 42.17 28.64 5.48
CA LEU A 427 40.72 28.44 5.34
C LEU A 427 40.36 27.21 4.49
N VAL A 428 41.09 26.96 3.40
CA VAL A 428 40.90 25.81 2.50
C VAL A 428 41.25 24.47 3.15
N GLU A 429 42.12 24.45 4.16
CA GLU A 429 42.51 23.25 4.90
C GLU A 429 41.57 22.94 6.07
N GLN A 430 40.69 23.86 6.44
CA GLN A 430 39.76 23.68 7.55
C GLN A 430 38.66 22.66 7.22
N PRO A 431 38.02 22.06 8.24
CA PRO A 431 36.89 21.15 8.05
C PRO A 431 35.64 21.85 7.49
N CYS A 432 34.83 21.12 6.73
CA CYS A 432 33.60 21.64 6.14
C CYS A 432 32.52 21.95 7.20
N PRO A 433 32.00 23.19 7.29
CA PRO A 433 30.99 23.56 8.29
C PRO A 433 29.71 22.71 8.24
N SER A 434 29.25 22.38 7.03
CA SER A 434 28.07 21.51 6.85
C SER A 434 28.32 20.09 7.34
N CYS A 435 29.51 19.54 7.09
CA CYS A 435 29.87 18.22 7.60
C CYS A 435 29.93 18.22 9.12
N THR A 436 30.55 19.25 9.71
CA THR A 436 30.60 19.42 11.17
C THR A 436 29.18 19.48 11.77
N SER A 437 28.25 20.19 11.13
CA SER A 437 26.85 20.22 11.58
C SER A 437 26.20 18.83 11.59
N VAL A 438 26.44 18.01 10.57
CA VAL A 438 25.93 16.64 10.50
C VAL A 438 26.55 15.77 11.59
N VAL A 439 27.87 15.84 11.78
CA VAL A 439 28.59 15.07 12.80
C VAL A 439 28.13 15.46 14.21
N ASN A 440 27.90 16.76 14.48
CA ASN A 440 27.32 17.19 15.77
C ASN A 440 25.93 16.58 16.01
N GLY A 441 25.09 16.49 14.98
CA GLY A 441 23.78 15.84 15.08
C GLY A 441 23.88 14.34 15.32
N LEU A 442 24.84 13.67 14.65
CA LEU A 442 25.11 12.25 14.83
C LEU A 442 25.67 11.93 16.22
N GLU A 443 26.54 12.78 16.77
CA GLU A 443 27.13 12.59 18.10
C GLU A 443 26.05 12.42 19.18
N GLY A 444 24.99 13.23 19.13
CA GLY A 444 23.89 13.16 20.10
C GLY A 444 23.08 11.86 20.06
N CYS A 445 23.03 11.17 18.91
CA CYS A 445 22.30 9.91 18.74
C CYS A 445 23.19 8.69 18.54
N ALA A 446 24.51 8.86 18.51
CA ALA A 446 25.48 7.83 18.16
C ALA A 446 25.33 6.57 19.01
N PHE A 447 25.07 6.72 20.32
CA PHE A 447 24.87 5.60 21.24
C PHE A 447 23.68 4.72 20.83
N HIS A 448 22.53 5.33 20.49
CA HIS A 448 21.34 4.59 20.06
C HIS A 448 21.51 3.95 18.68
N VAL A 449 22.18 4.64 17.76
CA VAL A 449 22.47 4.09 16.42
C VAL A 449 23.42 2.89 16.54
N ALA A 450 24.43 3.00 17.41
CA ALA A 450 25.40 1.94 17.67
C ALA A 450 24.79 0.68 18.30
N GLU A 451 23.56 0.69 18.82
CA GLU A 451 22.90 -0.55 19.26
C GLU A 451 22.48 -1.45 18.09
N ARG A 452 22.16 -0.85 16.92
CA ARG A 452 21.59 -1.58 15.77
C ARG A 452 22.48 -1.62 14.55
N THR A 453 23.37 -0.64 14.40
CA THR A 453 24.24 -0.51 13.22
C THR A 453 25.68 -0.26 13.66
N ASN A 454 26.64 -0.54 12.79
CA ASN A 454 27.99 -0.01 12.95
C ASN A 454 27.97 1.41 12.38
N LEU A 455 28.42 2.41 13.14
CA LEU A 455 28.47 3.81 12.71
C LEU A 455 29.89 4.32 12.84
N VAL A 456 30.43 4.86 11.76
CA VAL A 456 31.79 5.39 11.67
C VAL A 456 31.77 6.70 10.90
N VAL A 457 32.56 7.68 11.35
CA VAL A 457 32.82 8.90 10.58
C VAL A 457 34.25 8.84 10.09
N ILE A 458 34.45 9.07 8.80
CA ILE A 458 35.79 9.10 8.19
C ILE A 458 36.09 10.48 7.62
N ALA A 459 37.36 10.85 7.56
CA ALA A 459 37.81 12.06 6.90
C ALA A 459 39.19 11.88 6.27
N ARG A 460 39.45 12.54 5.12
CA ARG A 460 40.74 12.47 4.41
C ARG A 460 41.74 13.51 4.95
N THR A 461 42.02 13.43 6.24
CA THR A 461 42.99 14.27 6.95
C THR A 461 43.86 13.39 7.85
N SER A 462 44.93 13.92 8.45
CA SER A 462 45.74 13.12 9.39
C SER A 462 44.92 12.75 10.63
N PRO A 463 45.16 11.56 11.24
CA PRO A 463 44.44 11.14 12.44
C PRO A 463 44.62 12.14 13.59
N ASP A 464 45.79 12.80 13.69
CA ASP A 464 46.03 13.84 14.70
C ASP A 464 45.17 15.09 14.46
N ARG A 465 45.05 15.58 13.22
CA ARG A 465 44.18 16.73 12.90
C ARG A 465 42.72 16.40 13.20
N LEU A 466 42.29 15.18 12.87
CA LEU A 466 40.94 14.71 13.16
C LEU A 466 40.69 14.58 14.67
N ARG A 467 41.66 14.07 15.44
CA ARG A 467 41.62 13.98 16.90
C ARG A 467 41.49 15.37 17.54
N THR A 468 42.35 16.31 17.15
CA THR A 468 42.31 17.69 17.65
C THR A 468 40.95 18.31 17.39
N TYR A 469 40.41 18.13 16.18
CA TYR A 469 39.08 18.66 15.86
C TYR A 469 37.97 18.03 16.70
N ALA A 470 38.00 16.72 16.88
CA ALA A 470 37.03 16.00 17.71
C ALA A 470 37.03 16.51 19.16
N GLN A 471 38.21 16.76 19.72
CA GLN A 471 38.38 17.30 21.07
C GLN A 471 37.81 18.72 21.19
N GLU A 472 38.08 19.59 20.22
CA GLU A 472 37.52 20.95 20.17
C GLU A 472 35.98 20.97 20.06
N ARG A 473 35.41 19.98 19.35
CA ARG A 473 33.95 19.84 19.19
C ARG A 473 33.29 19.03 20.31
N GLY A 474 34.06 18.40 21.18
CA GLY A 474 33.55 17.56 22.26
C GLY A 474 32.92 16.25 21.80
N TRP A 475 33.30 15.71 20.65
CA TRP A 475 32.81 14.42 20.16
C TRP A 475 33.45 13.27 20.96
N ARG A 476 32.62 12.41 21.57
CA ARG A 476 33.05 11.33 22.46
C ARG A 476 32.50 9.96 22.06
N HIS A 477 31.34 9.92 21.42
CA HIS A 477 30.62 8.68 21.15
C HIS A 477 30.82 8.16 19.72
N LEU A 478 31.34 8.99 18.82
CA LEU A 478 31.62 8.62 17.44
C LEU A 478 32.99 7.95 17.28
N ARG A 479 33.03 6.87 16.48
CA ARG A 479 34.29 6.28 16.01
C ARG A 479 34.78 7.08 14.80
N LEU A 480 35.89 7.79 14.97
CA LEU A 480 36.48 8.66 13.96
C LEU A 480 37.72 8.00 13.35
N LEU A 481 37.78 7.89 12.02
CA LEU A 481 38.92 7.31 11.32
C LEU A 481 39.44 8.23 10.20
N SER A 482 40.76 8.22 10.00
CA SER A 482 41.44 8.85 8.87
C SER A 482 41.42 7.91 7.67
N SER A 483 40.98 8.43 6.52
CA SER A 483 41.08 7.77 5.21
C SER A 483 42.21 8.32 4.34
N ARG A 484 43.17 9.06 4.94
CA ARG A 484 44.25 9.75 4.21
C ARG A 484 45.06 8.85 3.29
N ASN A 485 45.33 7.62 3.73
CA ASN A 485 46.22 6.67 3.06
C ASN A 485 45.47 5.57 2.27
N ASN A 486 44.17 5.73 2.02
CA ASN A 486 43.39 4.74 1.26
C ASN A 486 42.57 5.37 0.13
N THR A 487 42.07 4.53 -0.79
CA THR A 487 41.33 4.99 -1.97
C THR A 487 39.81 4.88 -1.83
N LEU A 488 39.28 4.53 -0.65
CA LEU A 488 37.85 4.34 -0.41
C LEU A 488 37.05 5.55 -0.90
N ASN A 489 37.51 6.77 -0.56
CA ASN A 489 36.83 8.01 -0.93
C ASN A 489 36.63 8.12 -2.46
N ARG A 490 37.66 7.76 -3.24
CA ARG A 490 37.61 7.77 -4.71
C ARG A 490 36.76 6.63 -5.25
N ASP A 491 36.92 5.43 -4.69
CA ASP A 491 36.23 4.21 -5.15
C ASP A 491 34.71 4.26 -4.94
N TYR A 492 34.27 5.03 -3.93
CA TYR A 492 32.87 5.24 -3.58
C TYR A 492 32.36 6.66 -3.88
N HIS A 493 33.01 7.40 -4.78
CA HIS A 493 32.54 8.70 -5.30
C HIS A 493 32.40 9.82 -4.27
N ALA A 494 33.05 9.68 -3.12
CA ALA A 494 33.20 10.74 -2.14
C ALA A 494 34.42 11.63 -2.41
N GLU A 495 35.15 11.35 -3.49
CA GLU A 495 36.23 12.18 -4.02
C GLU A 495 36.24 12.12 -5.56
N THR A 496 36.40 13.29 -6.17
CA THR A 496 36.49 13.43 -7.63
C THR A 496 37.93 13.20 -8.12
N PRO A 497 38.14 12.96 -9.43
CA PRO A 497 39.49 12.87 -9.99
C PRO A 497 40.37 14.09 -9.71
N ASP A 498 39.76 15.26 -9.58
CA ASP A 498 40.43 16.53 -9.24
C ASP A 498 40.67 16.71 -7.73
N VAL A 499 40.58 15.63 -6.95
CA VAL A 499 40.83 15.57 -5.49
C VAL A 499 39.82 16.41 -4.67
N VAL A 500 38.71 16.85 -5.29
CA VAL A 500 37.63 17.53 -4.56
C VAL A 500 36.81 16.50 -3.79
N GLN A 501 36.77 16.66 -2.46
CA GLN A 501 35.99 15.80 -1.55
C GLN A 501 34.50 16.13 -1.63
N ARG A 502 33.66 15.12 -1.39
CA ARG A 502 32.21 15.23 -1.28
C ARG A 502 31.74 14.59 0.01
N ALA A 503 30.81 15.26 0.69
CA ALA A 503 30.15 14.68 1.85
C ALA A 503 29.19 13.59 1.38
N VAL A 504 29.44 12.34 1.77
CA VAL A 504 28.63 11.19 1.36
C VAL A 504 28.40 10.26 2.56
N LEU A 505 27.19 9.72 2.67
CA LEU A 505 26.86 8.66 3.62
C LEU A 505 26.76 7.33 2.85
N HIS A 506 27.61 6.37 3.22
CA HIS A 506 27.60 5.03 2.68
C HIS A 506 26.94 4.07 3.67
N VAL A 507 26.12 3.15 3.16
CA VAL A 507 25.56 2.04 3.93
C VAL A 507 25.95 0.75 3.22
N PHE A 508 26.76 -0.05 3.89
CA PHE A 508 27.25 -1.36 3.44
C PHE A 508 26.44 -2.48 4.08
#